data_AF-A0A8H7TJD1-F1
#
_entry.id   AF-A0A8H7TJD1-F1
#
_cell.length_a   1.000
_cell.length_b   1.000
_cell.length_c   1.000
_cell.angle_alpha   90.00
_cell.angle_beta   90.00
_cell.angle_gamma   90.00
#
_symmetry.space_group_name_H-M   'P 1'
#
loop_
_entity.id
_entity.type
_entity.pdbx_description
1 polymer ?
#
loop_
_entity_poly.entity_id
_entity_poly.type
_entity_poly.pdbx_seq_one_letter_code
_entity_poly.pdbx_strand_id
1 'polypeptide(L)'
;MTIGYKIEAISISTGVVTLLVIGGTFVILGALFSHKHDPQEPPYISPTIPYIGHLIGLLMKRYDYYVNLSNKNKLPIYGLAIPGLPGGRVYIINSPALVLAVQRQPKKLSFWAVEATFAVGLAGLSKYAEKELQDNVTGEEPRPSLFMDAMQCMHQKLQPSEALDQMTRIGVDSLLTRSIEMFNHTGSTSFELYRWVNIAVTYAVTDGVFGPLNPFDNEELCDAYLDFEENTVGLISYPWSSITCAKAYAGRERVVAAFEKFQAANGAQRACEFQRKGNTHTSKHNLSVVDKARLDVINVNAIHSNTTPTASCTMYHIFSDPVVLEEVRAAVLPLVEIKMDRHGLILEMNVGKIREVPILSSILHESLRHYGSGTGLAS
;
A
#
# COMPACT_ATOMS: atom_id res chain seq x y z
N MET A 1 1.59 61.02 -56.31
CA MET A 1 2.46 59.86 -56.64
C MET A 1 2.63 59.06 -55.36
N THR A 2 1.76 58.08 -55.13
CA THR A 2 1.71 57.31 -53.88
C THR A 2 2.26 55.92 -54.17
N ILE A 3 3.46 55.62 -53.66
CA ILE A 3 4.10 54.32 -53.83
C ILE A 3 3.43 53.36 -52.84
N GLY A 4 2.50 52.54 -53.34
CA GLY A 4 1.88 51.48 -52.57
C GLY A 4 2.82 50.28 -52.46
N TYR A 5 3.38 50.05 -51.27
CA TYR A 5 4.04 48.79 -50.95
C TYR A 5 2.98 47.68 -50.86
N LYS A 6 2.98 46.75 -51.83
CA LYS A 6 2.27 45.48 -51.69
C LYS A 6 3.03 44.64 -50.67
N ILE A 7 2.47 44.50 -49.47
CA ILE A 7 2.91 43.50 -48.51
C ILE A 7 2.33 42.16 -49.01
N GLU A 8 3.16 41.31 -49.58
CA GLU A 8 2.78 39.93 -49.87
C GLU A 8 2.62 39.19 -48.54
N ALA A 9 1.38 38.84 -48.21
CA ALA A 9 1.09 38.01 -47.05
C ALA A 9 1.66 36.60 -47.30
N ILE A 10 2.69 36.22 -46.55
CA ILE A 10 3.23 34.87 -46.54
C ILE A 10 2.14 33.94 -46.01
N SER A 11 1.50 33.18 -46.91
CA SER A 11 0.54 32.15 -46.55
C SER A 11 1.30 30.94 -46.01
N ILE A 12 1.43 30.86 -44.68
CA ILE A 12 2.01 29.69 -44.03
C ILE A 12 0.92 28.61 -44.03
N SER A 13 1.16 27.51 -44.76
CA SER A 13 0.22 26.39 -44.77
C SER A 13 0.01 25.84 -43.36
N THR A 14 -1.21 25.40 -43.07
CA THR A 14 -1.57 24.76 -41.80
C THR A 14 -0.61 23.60 -41.45
N GLY A 15 -0.14 22.84 -42.44
CA GLY A 15 0.84 21.78 -42.24
C GLY A 15 2.20 22.27 -41.72
N VAL A 16 2.69 23.42 -42.19
CA VAL A 16 3.95 24.01 -41.71
C VAL A 16 3.80 24.51 -40.28
N VAL A 17 2.66 25.12 -39.93
CA VAL A 17 2.36 25.52 -38.55
C VAL A 17 2.32 24.30 -37.63
N THR A 18 1.64 23.21 -38.04
CA THR A 18 1.59 21.97 -37.25
C THR A 18 2.98 21.36 -37.04
N LEU A 19 3.82 21.30 -38.08
CA LEU A 19 5.19 20.79 -37.96
C LEU A 19 6.07 21.65 -37.05
N LEU A 20 5.95 22.98 -37.12
CA LEU A 20 6.68 23.90 -36.25
C LEU A 20 6.21 23.79 -34.80
N VAL A 21 4.91 23.62 -34.56
CA VAL A 21 4.37 23.39 -33.21
C VAL A 21 4.87 22.06 -32.66
N ILE A 22 4.83 20.97 -33.44
CA ILE A 22 5.34 19.66 -33.01
C ILE A 22 6.84 19.72 -32.74
N GLY A 23 7.62 20.29 -33.66
CA GLY A 23 9.07 20.43 -33.52
C GLY A 23 9.45 21.31 -32.34
N GLY A 24 8.80 22.46 -32.18
CA GLY A 24 8.98 23.36 -31.04
C GLY A 24 8.61 22.68 -29.72
N THR A 25 7.50 21.94 -29.69
CA THR A 25 7.11 21.14 -28.52
C THR A 25 8.17 20.08 -28.20
N PHE A 26 8.70 19.38 -29.20
CA PHE A 26 9.74 18.36 -28.99
C PHE A 26 11.05 18.96 -28.46
N VAL A 27 11.44 20.13 -28.95
CA VAL A 27 12.62 20.87 -28.48
C VAL A 27 12.41 21.39 -27.05
N ILE A 28 11.23 21.93 -26.74
CA ILE A 28 10.89 22.40 -25.38
C ILE A 28 10.84 21.22 -24.42
N LEU A 29 10.19 20.12 -24.77
CA LEU A 29 10.18 18.88 -23.99
C LEU A 29 11.60 18.34 -23.82
N GLY A 30 12.43 18.39 -24.87
CA GLY A 30 13.85 18.06 -24.77
C GLY A 30 14.61 18.97 -23.82
N ALA A 31 14.42 20.28 -23.87
CA ALA A 31 15.08 21.19 -22.94
C ALA A 31 14.60 21.01 -21.48
N LEU A 32 13.30 20.73 -21.28
CA LEU A 32 12.69 20.56 -19.96
C LEU A 32 12.98 19.19 -19.34
N PHE A 33 13.11 18.14 -20.16
CA PHE A 33 13.22 16.75 -19.69
C PHE A 33 14.53 16.05 -20.09
N SER A 34 15.46 16.73 -20.77
CA SER A 34 16.80 16.20 -21.05
C SER A 34 17.54 15.96 -19.74
N HIS A 35 17.84 14.69 -19.49
CA HIS A 35 18.57 14.27 -18.32
C HIS A 35 20.08 14.37 -18.60
N LYS A 36 20.79 15.12 -17.75
CA LYS A 36 22.25 15.04 -17.70
C LYS A 36 22.63 13.69 -17.08
N HIS A 37 23.10 12.78 -17.92
CA HIS A 37 23.59 11.47 -17.51
C HIS A 37 25.04 11.62 -17.03
N ASP A 38 25.30 11.24 -15.79
CA ASP A 38 26.66 11.09 -15.28
C ASP A 38 27.23 9.75 -15.77
N PRO A 39 28.43 9.70 -16.39
CA PRO A 39 29.05 8.44 -16.80
C PRO A 39 29.26 7.40 -15.69
N GLN A 40 29.22 7.79 -14.42
CA GLN A 40 29.29 6.88 -13.27
C GLN A 40 27.93 6.29 -12.89
N GLU A 41 26.82 6.82 -13.41
CA GLU A 41 25.50 6.27 -13.16
C GLU A 41 25.28 4.94 -13.90
N PRO A 42 24.41 4.06 -13.39
CA PRO A 42 23.92 2.91 -14.15
C PRO A 42 23.35 3.33 -15.53
N PRO A 43 23.43 2.45 -16.54
CA PRO A 43 22.88 2.74 -17.85
C PRO A 43 21.38 3.03 -17.77
N TYR A 44 20.90 3.99 -18.54
CA TYR A 44 19.47 4.28 -18.66
C TYR A 44 18.85 3.50 -19.82
N ILE A 45 17.66 2.96 -19.59
CA ILE A 45 16.85 2.39 -20.67
C ILE A 45 15.98 3.50 -21.23
N SER A 46 16.03 3.72 -22.55
CA SER A 46 15.14 4.68 -23.20
C SER A 46 13.75 4.08 -23.46
N PRO A 47 12.66 4.85 -23.29
CA PRO A 47 11.32 4.41 -23.65
C PRO A 47 11.11 4.48 -25.18
N THR A 48 10.16 3.72 -25.70
CA THR A 48 9.77 3.78 -27.12
C THR A 48 9.23 5.14 -27.53
N ILE A 49 8.42 5.75 -26.67
CA ILE A 49 7.93 7.12 -26.83
C ILE A 49 8.76 8.00 -25.90
N PRO A 50 9.55 8.96 -26.41
CA PRO A 50 10.39 9.82 -25.58
C PRO A 50 9.58 10.53 -24.48
N TYR A 51 10.21 10.70 -23.31
CA TYR A 51 9.70 11.38 -22.10
C TYR A 51 8.51 10.71 -21.40
N ILE A 52 7.49 10.26 -22.14
CA ILE A 52 6.23 9.74 -21.58
C ILE A 52 6.09 8.22 -21.69
N GLY A 53 6.91 7.53 -22.49
CA GLY A 53 6.70 6.12 -22.76
C GLY A 53 6.90 5.19 -21.56
N HIS A 54 7.74 5.56 -20.58
CA HIS A 54 7.81 4.84 -19.31
C HIS A 54 6.52 5.02 -18.51
N LEU A 55 5.98 6.24 -18.43
CA LEU A 55 4.73 6.53 -17.74
C LEU A 55 3.55 5.78 -18.39
N ILE A 56 3.46 5.78 -19.72
CA ILE A 56 2.45 4.99 -20.46
C ILE A 56 2.62 3.50 -20.18
N GLY A 57 3.86 3.00 -20.19
CA GLY A 57 4.16 1.61 -19.87
C GLY A 57 3.68 1.21 -18.48
N LEU A 58 3.92 2.06 -17.47
CA LEU A 58 3.44 1.88 -16.11
C LEU A 58 1.91 1.96 -16.01
N LEU A 59 1.28 2.90 -16.69
CA LEU A 59 -0.18 3.03 -16.74
C LEU A 59 -0.85 1.78 -17.30
N MET A 60 -0.30 1.22 -18.38
CA MET A 60 -0.90 0.09 -19.08
C MET A 60 -0.55 -1.27 -18.47
N LYS A 61 0.69 -1.44 -18.03
CA LYS A 61 1.22 -2.75 -17.60
C LYS A 61 1.57 -2.81 -16.11
N ARG A 62 1.47 -1.71 -15.37
CA ARG A 62 1.74 -1.63 -13.93
C ARG A 62 3.09 -2.29 -13.59
N TYR A 63 3.10 -3.22 -12.62
CA TYR A 63 4.29 -3.95 -12.19
C TYR A 63 4.95 -4.75 -13.32
N ASP A 64 4.17 -5.35 -14.21
CA ASP A 64 4.69 -6.15 -15.33
C ASP A 64 5.54 -5.31 -16.29
N TYR A 65 5.40 -3.98 -16.27
CA TYR A 65 6.29 -3.11 -17.02
C TYR A 65 7.75 -3.29 -16.59
N TYR A 66 8.03 -3.30 -15.28
CA TYR A 66 9.37 -3.49 -14.74
C TYR A 66 9.90 -4.90 -15.04
N VAL A 67 9.06 -5.92 -14.90
CA VAL A 67 9.42 -7.32 -15.21
C VAL A 67 9.80 -7.47 -16.68
N ASN A 68 9.01 -6.90 -17.59
CA ASN A 68 9.28 -6.93 -19.03
C ASN A 68 10.59 -6.21 -19.38
N LEU A 69 10.86 -5.07 -18.76
CA LEU A 69 12.12 -4.35 -18.95
C LEU A 69 13.32 -5.16 -18.44
N SER A 70 13.19 -5.77 -17.26
CA SER A 70 14.24 -6.59 -16.65
C SER A 70 14.57 -7.80 -17.54
N ASN A 71 13.55 -8.55 -17.96
CA ASN A 71 13.69 -9.72 -18.83
C ASN A 71 14.29 -9.37 -20.19
N LYS A 72 13.93 -8.21 -20.74
CA LYS A 72 14.42 -7.75 -22.05
C LYS A 72 15.89 -7.32 -22.01
N ASN A 73 16.27 -6.55 -20.99
CA ASN A 73 17.58 -5.90 -20.96
C ASN A 73 18.64 -6.74 -20.24
N LYS A 74 18.24 -7.60 -19.30
CA LYS A 74 19.12 -8.49 -18.52
C LYS A 74 20.29 -7.78 -17.84
N LEU A 75 20.10 -6.50 -17.49
CA LEU A 75 21.09 -5.69 -16.80
C LEU A 75 20.95 -5.85 -15.28
N PRO A 76 22.07 -5.93 -14.53
CA PRO A 76 22.03 -6.09 -13.08
C PRO A 76 21.46 -4.86 -12.36
N ILE A 77 21.61 -3.67 -12.94
CA ILE A 77 21.04 -2.40 -12.50
C ILE A 77 20.85 -1.48 -13.71
N TYR A 78 19.78 -0.69 -13.73
CA TYR A 78 19.54 0.34 -14.75
C TYR A 78 18.68 1.50 -14.23
N GLY A 79 18.80 2.66 -14.86
CA GLY A 79 17.98 3.85 -14.60
C GLY A 79 16.79 3.97 -15.55
N LEU A 80 15.69 4.53 -15.05
CA LEU A 80 14.54 4.99 -15.82
C LEU A 80 14.34 6.48 -15.53
N ALA A 81 14.34 7.29 -16.58
CA ALA A 81 13.98 8.71 -16.48
C ALA A 81 12.46 8.80 -16.64
N ILE A 82 11.75 9.11 -15.55
CA ILE A 82 10.29 9.17 -15.52
C ILE A 82 9.88 10.55 -15.00
N PRO A 83 9.76 11.53 -15.91
CA PRO A 83 9.27 12.85 -15.55
C PRO A 83 7.92 12.76 -14.83
N GLY A 84 7.80 13.48 -13.71
CA GLY A 84 6.58 13.49 -12.89
C GLY A 84 6.58 12.54 -11.69
N LEU A 85 7.52 11.59 -11.60
CA LEU A 85 7.76 10.84 -10.35
C LEU A 85 8.62 11.65 -9.37
N PRO A 86 8.50 11.41 -8.05
CA PRO A 86 9.43 11.98 -7.06
C PRO A 86 10.88 11.69 -7.45
N GLY A 87 11.70 12.75 -7.54
CA GLY A 87 13.11 12.66 -7.97
C GLY A 87 13.33 12.45 -9.47
N GLY A 88 12.29 12.18 -10.27
CA GLY A 88 12.35 12.06 -11.74
C GLY A 88 13.15 10.87 -12.27
N ARG A 89 13.77 10.08 -11.39
CA ARG A 89 14.69 8.98 -11.72
C ARG A 89 14.38 7.79 -10.82
N VAL A 90 14.25 6.63 -11.44
CA VAL A 90 14.05 5.36 -10.74
C VAL A 90 15.16 4.40 -11.15
N TYR A 91 15.91 3.88 -10.18
CA TYR A 91 16.92 2.86 -10.42
C TYR A 91 16.35 1.48 -10.08
N ILE A 92 16.36 0.57 -11.05
CA ILE A 92 15.90 -0.81 -10.90
C ILE A 92 17.11 -1.70 -10.70
N ILE A 93 17.10 -2.49 -9.62
CA ILE A 93 18.16 -3.43 -9.27
C ILE A 93 17.64 -4.86 -9.44
N ASN A 94 18.24 -5.62 -10.36
CA ASN A 94 17.85 -7.01 -10.65
C ASN A 94 18.85 -8.03 -10.09
N SER A 95 20.00 -7.57 -9.57
CA SER A 95 21.03 -8.45 -9.00
C SER A 95 20.84 -8.63 -7.48
N PRO A 96 20.67 -9.87 -6.99
CA PRO A 96 20.57 -10.12 -5.55
C PRO A 96 21.76 -9.58 -4.76
N ALA A 97 22.98 -9.68 -5.31
CA ALA A 97 24.18 -9.15 -4.67
C ALA A 97 24.14 -7.62 -4.50
N LEU A 98 23.60 -6.90 -5.50
CA LEU A 98 23.43 -5.45 -5.42
C LEU A 98 22.31 -5.04 -4.46
N VAL A 99 21.21 -5.79 -4.43
CA VAL A 99 20.14 -5.59 -3.43
C VAL A 99 20.71 -5.68 -2.02
N LEU A 100 21.45 -6.74 -1.72
CA LEU A 100 22.11 -6.90 -0.41
C LEU A 100 23.12 -5.79 -0.12
N ALA A 101 23.87 -5.32 -1.11
CA ALA A 101 24.82 -4.22 -0.94
C ALA A 101 24.11 -2.90 -0.59
N VAL A 102 22.97 -2.61 -1.23
CA VAL A 102 22.13 -1.43 -0.96
C VAL A 102 21.50 -1.48 0.43
N GLN A 103 20.93 -2.62 0.80
CA GLN A 103 20.31 -2.81 2.13
C GLN A 103 21.31 -2.64 3.28
N ARG A 104 22.61 -2.89 3.05
CA ARG A 104 23.67 -2.68 4.03
C ARG A 104 24.12 -1.22 4.18
N GLN A 105 23.48 -0.26 3.49
CA GLN A 105 23.85 1.16 3.52
C GLN A 105 22.72 2.09 4.04
N PRO A 106 22.03 1.78 5.16
CA PRO A 106 20.86 2.53 5.62
C PRO A 106 21.15 3.99 6.00
N LYS A 107 22.42 4.34 6.24
CA LYS A 107 22.86 5.73 6.53
C LYS A 107 23.11 6.57 5.28
N LYS A 108 23.34 5.94 4.13
CA LYS A 108 23.61 6.65 2.85
C LYS A 108 22.38 6.69 1.95
N LEU A 109 21.48 5.72 2.11
CA LEU A 109 20.23 5.60 1.38
C LEU A 109 19.11 5.69 2.41
N SER A 110 18.43 6.84 2.48
CA SER A 110 17.30 7.00 3.41
C SER A 110 16.06 6.32 2.84
N PHE A 111 15.77 5.13 3.33
CA PHE A 111 14.50 4.45 3.05
C PHE A 111 13.32 5.20 3.65
N TRP A 112 13.50 5.85 4.80
CA TRP A 112 12.47 6.66 5.44
C TRP A 112 12.03 7.85 4.58
N ALA A 113 12.94 8.50 3.84
CA ALA A 113 12.57 9.58 2.94
C ALA A 113 11.66 9.09 1.78
N VAL A 114 11.97 7.91 1.26
CA VAL A 114 11.18 7.26 0.22
C VAL A 114 9.81 6.87 0.77
N GLU A 115 9.75 6.21 1.92
CA GLU A 115 8.50 5.81 2.56
C GLU A 115 7.63 6.99 2.98
N ALA A 116 8.22 8.08 3.50
CA ALA A 116 7.48 9.30 3.82
C ALA A 116 6.85 9.90 2.55
N THR A 117 7.57 9.90 1.42
CA THR A 117 7.04 10.35 0.14
C THR A 117 5.87 9.48 -0.34
N PHE A 118 6.00 8.16 -0.22
CA PHE A 118 4.91 7.23 -0.51
C PHE A 118 3.70 7.44 0.40
N ALA A 119 3.93 7.62 1.70
CA ALA A 119 2.87 7.86 2.68
C ALA A 119 2.10 9.15 2.38
N VAL A 120 2.80 10.25 2.05
CA VAL A 120 2.17 11.53 1.64
C VAL A 120 1.27 11.33 0.43
N GLY A 121 1.82 10.73 -0.64
CA GLY A 121 1.08 10.53 -1.89
C GLY A 121 -0.13 9.62 -1.73
N LEU A 122 0.05 8.51 -1.01
CA LEU A 122 -1.00 7.53 -0.79
C LEU A 122 -2.12 8.10 0.07
N ALA A 123 -1.79 8.80 1.16
CA ALA A 123 -2.77 9.39 2.07
C ALA A 123 -3.52 10.58 1.45
N GLY A 124 -2.86 11.30 0.54
CA GLY A 124 -3.36 12.56 -0.01
C GLY A 124 -3.38 13.66 1.05
N LEU A 125 -2.28 13.82 1.79
CA LEU A 125 -2.16 14.79 2.87
C LEU A 125 -2.27 16.24 2.39
N SER A 126 -2.69 17.13 3.29
CA SER A 126 -2.54 18.57 3.09
C SER A 126 -1.07 18.97 2.96
N LYS A 127 -0.78 20.10 2.30
CA LYS A 127 0.60 20.63 2.19
C LYS A 127 1.28 20.85 3.53
N TYR A 128 0.49 21.19 4.57
CA TYR A 128 1.02 21.35 5.92
C TYR A 128 1.45 19.98 6.48
N ALA A 129 0.57 18.99 6.44
CA ALA A 129 0.87 17.66 6.94
C ALA A 129 1.97 16.95 6.13
N GLU A 130 2.03 17.17 4.81
CA GLU A 130 3.15 16.73 3.96
C GLU A 130 4.48 17.29 4.46
N LYS A 131 4.55 18.60 4.70
CA LYS A 131 5.75 19.25 5.21
C LYS A 131 6.17 18.68 6.56
N GLU A 132 5.22 18.51 7.50
CA GLU A 132 5.49 17.95 8.83
C GLU A 132 5.95 16.48 8.74
N LEU A 133 5.36 15.67 7.85
CA LEU A 133 5.70 14.26 7.72
C LEU A 133 7.07 14.06 7.06
N GLN A 134 7.44 14.91 6.12
CA GLN A 134 8.74 14.87 5.44
C GLN A 134 9.86 15.60 6.21
N ASP A 135 9.52 16.23 7.33
CA ASP A 135 10.47 16.99 8.11
C ASP A 135 11.50 16.09 8.82
N ASN A 136 12.78 16.41 8.63
CA ASN A 136 13.95 15.71 9.17
C ASN A 136 13.93 14.17 8.99
N VAL A 137 13.34 13.64 7.91
CA VAL A 137 13.24 12.18 7.66
C VAL A 137 14.57 11.48 7.35
N THR A 138 15.66 12.23 7.21
CA THR A 138 17.02 11.71 7.10
C THR A 138 17.73 11.62 8.45
N GLY A 139 17.19 12.27 9.50
CA GLY A 139 17.80 12.34 10.82
C GLY A 139 19.13 13.11 10.87
N GLU A 140 19.40 13.97 9.88
CA GLU A 140 20.63 14.78 9.82
C GLU A 140 20.63 15.89 10.87
N GLU A 141 19.45 16.39 11.24
CA GLU A 141 19.31 17.40 12.28
C GLU A 141 19.05 16.74 13.65
N PRO A 142 19.52 17.33 14.77
CA PRO A 142 19.37 16.77 16.12
C PRO A 142 17.93 16.90 16.69
N ARG A 143 16.96 17.27 15.86
CA ARG A 143 15.56 17.49 16.23
C ARG A 143 14.68 16.28 15.85
N PRO A 144 13.54 16.05 16.51
CA PRO A 144 12.70 14.88 16.22
C PRO A 144 12.13 14.91 14.79
N SER A 145 11.87 13.73 14.22
CA SER A 145 11.14 13.57 12.96
C SER A 145 9.82 12.86 13.23
N LEU A 146 8.71 13.47 12.81
CA LEU A 146 7.38 12.89 13.01
C LEU A 146 7.28 11.47 12.45
N PHE A 147 7.77 11.27 11.22
CA PHE A 147 7.68 10.01 10.51
C PHE A 147 8.59 8.93 11.11
N MET A 148 9.86 9.25 11.38
CA MET A 148 10.79 8.28 11.97
C MET A 148 10.34 7.85 13.37
N ASP A 149 9.90 8.79 14.20
CA ASP A 149 9.39 8.49 15.54
C ASP A 149 8.11 7.65 15.47
N ALA A 150 7.22 7.92 14.52
CA ALA A 150 6.02 7.11 14.29
C ALA A 150 6.37 5.68 13.86
N MET A 151 7.33 5.51 12.96
CA MET A 151 7.81 4.20 12.51
C MET A 151 8.51 3.42 13.63
N GLN A 152 9.33 4.08 14.44
CA GLN A 152 9.94 3.47 15.62
C GLN A 152 8.90 3.06 16.65
N CYS A 153 7.91 3.93 16.91
CA CYS A 153 6.79 3.61 17.80
C CYS A 153 6.01 2.39 17.29
N MET A 154 5.67 2.35 16.01
CA MET A 154 5.01 1.20 15.38
C MET A 154 5.83 -0.07 15.57
N HIS A 155 7.11 -0.05 15.23
CA HIS A 155 8.01 -1.19 15.38
C HIS A 155 8.05 -1.69 16.84
N GLN A 156 8.21 -0.78 17.81
CA GLN A 156 8.26 -1.13 19.23
C GLN A 156 6.94 -1.73 19.74
N LYS A 157 5.79 -1.23 19.27
CA LYS A 157 4.47 -1.68 19.73
C LYS A 157 3.97 -2.94 19.05
N LEU A 158 4.61 -3.35 17.96
CA LEU A 158 4.35 -4.63 17.29
C LEU A 158 5.31 -5.75 17.72
N GLN A 159 6.23 -5.48 18.67
CA GLN A 159 7.02 -6.55 19.29
C GLN A 159 6.17 -7.43 20.22
N PRO A 160 6.56 -8.71 20.43
CA PRO A 160 5.89 -9.61 21.36
C PRO A 160 5.65 -8.97 22.72
N SER A 161 4.38 -8.84 23.12
CA SER A 161 3.94 -8.19 24.35
C SER A 161 2.48 -8.53 24.65
N GLU A 162 2.05 -8.34 25.91
CA GLU A 162 0.62 -8.52 26.28
C GLU A 162 -0.29 -7.59 25.47
N ALA A 163 0.17 -6.39 25.10
CA ALA A 163 -0.59 -5.48 24.26
C ALA A 163 -0.83 -6.04 22.85
N LEU A 164 0.18 -6.68 22.25
CA LEU A 164 0.06 -7.36 20.96
C LEU A 164 -0.85 -8.59 21.06
N ASP A 165 -0.73 -9.36 22.14
CA ASP A 165 -1.56 -10.53 22.37
C ASP A 165 -3.03 -10.14 22.58
N GLN A 166 -3.30 -9.07 23.34
CA GLN A 166 -4.65 -8.53 23.51
C GLN A 166 -5.26 -8.07 22.18
N MET A 167 -4.48 -7.34 21.37
CA MET A 167 -4.90 -6.91 20.03
C MET A 167 -5.24 -8.11 19.14
N THR A 168 -4.40 -9.16 19.17
CA THR A 168 -4.62 -10.40 18.42
C THR A 168 -5.90 -11.11 18.90
N ARG A 169 -6.10 -11.24 20.22
CA ARG A 169 -7.29 -11.90 20.79
C ARG A 169 -8.58 -11.21 20.32
N ILE A 170 -8.63 -9.88 20.40
CA ILE A 170 -9.79 -9.09 19.92
C ILE A 170 -10.07 -9.38 18.44
N GLY A 171 -9.03 -9.38 17.60
CA GLY A 171 -9.19 -9.66 16.17
C GLY A 171 -9.66 -11.09 15.89
N VAL A 172 -9.12 -12.09 16.60
CA VAL A 172 -9.54 -13.48 16.46
C VAL A 172 -10.97 -13.70 16.96
N ASP A 173 -11.34 -13.13 18.10
CA ASP A 173 -12.70 -13.22 18.63
C ASP A 173 -13.72 -12.59 17.66
N SER A 174 -13.37 -11.44 17.09
CA SER A 174 -14.12 -10.75 16.05
C SER A 174 -14.31 -11.62 14.79
N LEU A 175 -13.25 -12.27 14.32
CA LEU A 175 -13.27 -13.18 13.19
C LEU A 175 -14.17 -14.40 13.46
N LEU A 176 -13.98 -15.05 14.61
CA LEU A 176 -14.70 -16.27 14.98
C LEU A 176 -16.19 -15.99 15.16
N THR A 177 -16.55 -14.90 15.84
CA THR A 177 -17.95 -14.51 16.08
C THR A 177 -18.68 -14.33 14.74
N ARG A 178 -18.14 -13.50 13.84
CA ARG A 178 -18.75 -13.24 12.52
C ARG A 178 -18.79 -14.50 11.64
N SER A 179 -17.75 -15.33 11.71
CA SER A 179 -17.71 -16.59 10.95
C SER A 179 -18.78 -17.57 11.43
N ILE A 180 -18.96 -17.70 12.75
CA ILE A 180 -20.01 -18.54 13.34
C ILE A 180 -21.37 -18.00 12.95
N GLU A 181 -21.63 -16.69 13.07
CA GLU A 181 -22.90 -16.10 12.66
C GLU A 181 -23.24 -16.40 11.19
N MET A 182 -22.26 -16.32 10.29
CA MET A 182 -22.45 -16.64 8.87
C MET A 182 -22.73 -18.13 8.62
N PHE A 183 -22.02 -19.02 9.32
CA PHE A 183 -22.14 -20.47 9.10
C PHE A 183 -23.18 -21.16 9.99
N ASN A 184 -23.78 -20.45 10.95
CA ASN A 184 -24.80 -20.97 11.87
C ASN A 184 -26.20 -20.95 11.23
N HIS A 185 -26.35 -21.67 10.13
CA HIS A 185 -27.63 -21.92 9.48
C HIS A 185 -27.73 -23.38 9.07
N THR A 186 -28.97 -23.84 8.85
CA THR A 186 -29.20 -25.20 8.36
C THR A 186 -29.17 -25.22 6.84
N GLY A 187 -28.54 -26.24 6.25
CA GLY A 187 -28.43 -26.41 4.80
C GLY A 187 -27.06 -26.05 4.24
N SER A 188 -26.96 -26.03 2.92
CA SER A 188 -25.74 -25.66 2.19
C SER A 188 -25.86 -24.23 1.69
N THR A 189 -24.85 -23.41 1.97
CA THR A 189 -24.73 -22.05 1.41
C THR A 189 -23.51 -21.97 0.50
N SER A 190 -23.67 -21.28 -0.63
CA SER A 190 -22.59 -20.95 -1.54
C SER A 190 -22.22 -19.48 -1.34
N PHE A 191 -20.93 -19.20 -1.22
CA PHE A 191 -20.40 -17.84 -1.11
C PHE A 191 -19.07 -17.75 -1.85
N GLU A 192 -18.67 -16.52 -2.18
CA GLU A 192 -17.38 -16.28 -2.82
C GLU A 192 -16.27 -16.25 -1.75
N LEU A 193 -15.38 -17.24 -1.77
CA LEU A 193 -14.32 -17.39 -0.76
C LEU A 193 -13.45 -16.14 -0.65
N TYR A 194 -13.05 -15.55 -1.79
CA TYR A 194 -12.20 -14.37 -1.81
C TYR A 194 -12.87 -13.16 -1.15
N ARG A 195 -14.10 -12.83 -1.54
CA ARG A 195 -14.91 -11.79 -0.87
C ARG A 195 -15.03 -12.04 0.64
N TRP A 196 -15.37 -13.27 1.04
CA TRP A 196 -15.52 -13.59 2.46
C TRP A 196 -14.22 -13.41 3.24
N VAL A 197 -13.09 -13.93 2.74
CA VAL A 197 -11.79 -13.74 3.40
C VAL A 197 -11.43 -12.27 3.50
N ASN A 198 -11.67 -11.47 2.45
CA ASN A 198 -11.40 -10.03 2.49
C ASN A 198 -12.16 -9.33 3.61
N ILE A 199 -13.48 -9.55 3.69
CA ILE A 199 -14.33 -8.93 4.72
C ILE A 199 -13.92 -9.42 6.12
N ALA A 200 -13.75 -10.73 6.28
CA ALA A 200 -13.43 -11.36 7.55
C ALA A 200 -12.07 -10.89 8.10
N VAL A 201 -11.04 -10.84 7.24
CA VAL A 201 -9.71 -10.35 7.61
C VAL A 201 -9.71 -8.83 7.85
N THR A 202 -10.44 -8.06 7.04
CA THR A 202 -10.61 -6.62 7.27
C THR A 202 -11.12 -6.39 8.69
N TYR A 203 -12.27 -6.97 9.06
CA TYR A 203 -12.83 -6.81 10.39
C TYR A 203 -11.90 -7.30 11.50
N ALA A 204 -11.30 -8.48 11.36
CA ALA A 204 -10.39 -9.03 12.37
C ALA A 204 -9.24 -8.07 12.67
N VAL A 205 -8.58 -7.57 11.62
CA VAL A 205 -7.42 -6.68 11.73
C VAL A 205 -7.85 -5.31 12.28
N THR A 206 -8.95 -4.75 11.76
CA THR A 206 -9.37 -3.40 12.13
C THR A 206 -10.03 -3.34 13.51
N ASP A 207 -10.74 -4.38 13.94
CA ASP A 207 -11.28 -4.47 15.31
C ASP A 207 -10.15 -4.56 16.33
N GLY A 208 -9.12 -5.37 16.05
CA GLY A 208 -7.94 -5.45 16.89
C GLY A 208 -7.24 -4.09 17.03
N VAL A 209 -7.02 -3.38 15.91
CA VAL A 209 -6.26 -2.14 15.90
C VAL A 209 -7.05 -0.92 16.39
N PHE A 210 -8.27 -0.72 15.88
CA PHE A 210 -9.07 0.48 16.16
C PHE A 210 -10.07 0.31 17.31
N GLY A 211 -10.29 -0.93 17.76
CA GLY A 211 -11.09 -1.23 18.94
C GLY A 211 -12.59 -0.95 18.74
N PRO A 212 -13.34 -0.67 19.82
CA PRO A 212 -14.80 -0.60 19.79
C PRO A 212 -15.42 0.49 18.91
N LEU A 213 -14.62 1.45 18.42
CA LEU A 213 -15.05 2.50 17.51
C LEU A 213 -14.49 2.28 16.09
N ASN A 214 -14.08 1.06 15.75
CA ASN A 214 -13.58 0.71 14.43
C ASN A 214 -14.45 1.30 13.30
N PRO A 215 -13.88 2.09 12.38
CA PRO A 215 -14.62 2.68 11.27
C PRO A 215 -15.26 1.67 10.31
N PHE A 216 -14.69 0.46 10.22
CA PHE A 216 -15.23 -0.61 9.39
C PHE A 216 -16.43 -1.26 10.07
N ASP A 217 -17.60 -0.66 9.85
CA ASP A 217 -18.89 -1.07 10.45
C ASP A 217 -19.83 -1.77 9.44
N ASN A 218 -19.49 -1.79 8.15
CA ASN A 218 -20.30 -2.40 7.09
C ASN A 218 -19.44 -2.89 5.90
N GLU A 219 -20.02 -3.75 5.06
CA GLU A 219 -19.32 -4.31 3.88
C GLU A 219 -19.03 -3.26 2.80
N GLU A 220 -19.85 -2.21 2.66
CA GLU A 220 -19.61 -1.16 1.64
C GLU A 220 -18.31 -0.40 1.91
N LEU A 221 -17.93 -0.22 3.18
CA LEU A 221 -16.65 0.39 3.54
C LEU A 221 -15.48 -0.56 3.30
N CYS A 222 -15.69 -1.87 3.46
CA CYS A 222 -14.70 -2.88 3.08
C CYS A 222 -14.48 -2.84 1.56
N ASP A 223 -15.56 -2.81 0.76
CA ASP A 223 -15.50 -2.67 -0.69
C ASP A 223 -14.81 -1.35 -1.10
N ALA A 224 -15.11 -0.24 -0.43
CA ALA A 224 -14.44 1.04 -0.68
C ALA A 224 -12.93 1.00 -0.37
N TYR A 225 -12.52 0.25 0.66
CA TYR A 225 -11.11 0.02 0.93
C TYR A 225 -10.45 -0.86 -0.15
N LEU A 226 -11.13 -1.90 -0.64
CA LEU A 226 -10.62 -2.72 -1.75
C LEU A 226 -10.45 -1.89 -3.02
N ASP A 227 -11.41 -1.03 -3.33
CA ASP A 227 -11.32 -0.08 -4.45
C ASP A 227 -10.06 0.81 -4.33
N PHE A 228 -9.74 1.26 -3.12
CA PHE A 228 -8.53 2.02 -2.81
C PHE A 228 -7.25 1.20 -3.00
N GLU A 229 -7.21 0.00 -2.44
CA GLU A 229 -6.05 -0.89 -2.44
C GLU A 229 -5.64 -1.31 -3.87
N GLU A 230 -6.62 -1.57 -4.75
CA GLU A 230 -6.46 -2.06 -6.13
C GLU A 230 -5.53 -1.18 -7.00
N ASN A 231 -5.36 0.10 -6.65
CA ASN A 231 -4.51 1.02 -7.42
C ASN A 231 -3.74 2.04 -6.56
N THR A 232 -3.22 1.60 -5.41
CA THR A 232 -2.35 2.41 -4.52
C THR A 232 -1.14 3.01 -5.26
N VAL A 233 -0.45 2.23 -6.10
CA VAL A 233 0.70 2.70 -6.90
C VAL A 233 0.30 3.81 -7.85
N GLY A 234 -0.88 3.70 -8.47
CA GLY A 234 -1.40 4.74 -9.36
C GLY A 234 -1.71 6.05 -8.62
N LEU A 235 -2.24 5.97 -7.39
CA LEU A 235 -2.50 7.16 -6.56
C LEU A 235 -1.23 7.96 -6.25
N ILE A 236 -0.09 7.28 -6.10
CA ILE A 236 1.19 7.92 -5.82
C ILE A 236 1.88 8.38 -7.11
N SER A 237 1.77 7.59 -8.17
CA SER A 237 2.61 7.75 -9.37
C SER A 237 1.97 8.61 -10.45
N TYR A 238 0.64 8.71 -10.49
CA TYR A 238 -0.07 9.34 -11.60
C TYR A 238 -0.54 10.74 -11.23
N PRO A 239 -0.40 11.73 -12.15
CA PRO A 239 -0.97 13.05 -11.94
C PRO A 239 -2.50 12.97 -11.92
N TRP A 240 -3.13 13.93 -11.24
CA TRP A 240 -4.60 14.07 -11.17
C TRP A 240 -5.30 12.74 -10.85
N SER A 241 -4.91 12.11 -9.73
CA SER A 241 -5.38 10.80 -9.32
C SER A 241 -6.90 10.68 -9.18
N SER A 242 -7.62 11.79 -8.95
CA SER A 242 -9.09 11.84 -9.00
C SER A 242 -9.68 11.50 -10.38
N ILE A 243 -8.89 11.59 -11.45
CA ILE A 243 -9.27 11.25 -12.82
C ILE A 243 -8.57 9.97 -13.26
N THR A 244 -7.24 9.91 -13.13
CA THR A 244 -6.43 8.77 -13.62
C THR A 244 -6.62 7.50 -12.78
N CYS A 245 -7.05 7.65 -11.52
CA CYS A 245 -7.32 6.58 -10.58
C CYS A 245 -8.65 6.79 -9.86
N ALA A 246 -9.68 7.28 -10.57
CA ALA A 246 -10.93 7.77 -9.97
C ALA A 246 -11.57 6.79 -8.97
N LYS A 247 -11.56 5.48 -9.28
CA LYS A 247 -12.08 4.43 -8.40
C LYS A 247 -11.32 4.34 -7.08
N ALA A 248 -10.00 4.21 -7.13
CA ALA A 248 -9.15 4.15 -5.95
C ALA A 248 -9.14 5.45 -5.15
N TYR A 249 -9.19 6.59 -5.84
CA TYR A 249 -9.33 7.90 -5.21
C TYR A 249 -10.65 7.97 -4.42
N ALA A 250 -11.78 7.64 -5.06
CA ALA A 250 -13.09 7.65 -4.40
C ALA A 250 -13.16 6.66 -3.24
N GLY A 251 -12.60 5.46 -3.39
CA GLY A 251 -12.47 4.47 -2.32
C GLY A 251 -11.75 5.05 -1.11
N ARG A 252 -10.57 5.67 -1.32
CA ARG A 252 -9.79 6.31 -0.26
C ARG A 252 -10.62 7.39 0.45
N GLU A 253 -11.25 8.29 -0.30
CA GLU A 253 -12.00 9.40 0.31
C GLU A 253 -13.21 8.92 1.14
N ARG A 254 -13.86 7.81 0.75
CA ARG A 254 -14.92 7.19 1.58
C ARG A 254 -14.37 6.64 2.89
N VAL A 255 -13.25 5.93 2.84
CA VAL A 255 -12.59 5.39 4.04
C VAL A 255 -12.11 6.54 4.94
N VAL A 256 -11.50 7.58 4.38
CA VAL A 256 -11.10 8.79 5.12
C VAL A 256 -12.28 9.41 5.85
N ALA A 257 -13.44 9.56 5.20
CA ALA A 257 -14.63 10.12 5.83
C ALA A 257 -15.14 9.30 7.03
N ALA A 258 -14.98 7.97 7.01
CA ALA A 258 -15.27 7.13 8.18
C ALA A 258 -14.24 7.33 9.30
N PHE A 259 -12.97 7.44 8.95
CA PHE A 259 -11.89 7.72 9.92
C PHE A 259 -11.98 9.13 10.53
N GLU A 260 -12.52 10.12 9.82
CA GLU A 260 -12.80 11.44 10.39
C GLU A 260 -13.81 11.35 11.54
N LYS A 261 -14.87 10.55 11.39
CA LYS A 261 -15.85 10.30 12.46
C LYS A 261 -15.20 9.61 13.66
N PHE A 262 -14.35 8.61 13.40
CA PHE A 262 -13.59 7.92 14.44
C PHE A 262 -12.68 8.88 15.21
N GLN A 263 -11.95 9.75 14.51
CA GLN A 263 -11.09 10.76 15.15
C GLN A 263 -11.91 11.77 15.96
N ALA A 264 -13.02 12.27 15.40
CA ALA A 264 -13.92 13.20 16.09
C ALA A 264 -14.55 12.59 17.36
N ALA A 265 -14.77 11.28 17.39
CA ALA A 265 -15.27 10.53 18.55
C ALA A 265 -14.17 10.13 19.56
N ASN A 266 -12.94 10.65 19.42
CA ASN A 266 -11.77 10.24 20.21
C ASN A 266 -11.48 8.73 20.14
N GLY A 267 -11.78 8.10 19.00
CA GLY A 267 -11.69 6.65 18.81
C GLY A 267 -10.29 6.09 19.08
N ALA A 268 -9.24 6.83 18.73
CA ALA A 268 -7.87 6.39 18.97
C ALA A 268 -7.51 6.22 20.46
N GLN A 269 -8.22 6.85 21.40
CA GLN A 269 -8.01 6.63 22.84
C GLN A 269 -8.52 5.27 23.31
N ARG A 270 -9.46 4.68 22.55
CA ARG A 270 -10.06 3.36 22.78
C ARG A 270 -9.50 2.26 21.87
N ALA A 271 -8.57 2.64 21.00
CA ALA A 271 -7.87 1.75 20.09
C ALA A 271 -6.71 1.01 20.79
N CYS A 272 -6.01 0.14 20.05
CA CYS A 272 -4.85 -0.57 20.58
C CYS A 272 -3.70 0.38 20.95
N GLU A 273 -2.70 -0.13 21.67
CA GLU A 273 -1.60 0.72 22.17
C GLU A 273 -0.83 1.41 21.03
N PHE A 274 -0.58 0.69 19.92
CA PHE A 274 0.05 1.25 18.72
C PHE A 274 -0.71 2.48 18.20
N GLN A 275 -2.03 2.34 17.97
CA GLN A 275 -2.85 3.42 17.43
C GLN A 275 -2.97 4.61 18.40
N ARG A 276 -3.15 4.32 19.70
CA ARG A 276 -3.26 5.36 20.74
C ARG A 276 -1.97 6.17 20.89
N LYS A 277 -0.81 5.50 20.89
CA LYS A 277 0.50 6.16 20.99
C LYS A 277 0.83 6.92 19.72
N GLY A 278 0.55 6.35 18.54
CA GLY A 278 0.68 7.01 17.24
C GLY A 278 -0.13 8.32 17.19
N ASN A 279 -1.40 8.30 17.60
CA ASN A 279 -2.22 9.51 17.63
C ASN A 279 -1.73 10.54 18.67
N THR A 280 -1.29 10.08 19.84
CA THR A 280 -0.68 10.99 20.84
C THR A 280 0.55 11.69 20.27
N HIS A 281 1.34 10.98 19.44
CA HIS A 281 2.51 11.52 18.78
C HIS A 281 2.14 12.54 17.70
N THR A 282 1.26 12.18 16.76
CA THR A 282 0.82 13.10 15.69
C THR A 282 0.07 14.32 16.22
N SER A 283 -0.58 14.21 17.39
CA SER A 283 -1.26 15.33 18.05
C SER A 283 -0.32 16.45 18.51
N LYS A 284 0.99 16.19 18.61
CA LYS A 284 1.99 17.24 18.93
C LYS A 284 2.32 18.14 17.74
N HIS A 285 1.94 17.74 16.52
CA HIS A 285 2.31 18.41 15.25
C HIS A 285 1.17 19.24 14.64
N ASN A 286 0.17 19.63 15.43
CA ASN A 286 -0.96 20.46 14.97
C ASN A 286 -1.67 19.96 13.69
N LEU A 287 -1.61 18.65 13.42
CA LEU A 287 -2.29 18.07 12.25
C LEU A 287 -3.80 18.22 12.38
N SER A 288 -4.46 18.52 11.26
CA SER A 288 -5.92 18.57 11.19
C SER A 288 -6.53 17.18 11.47
N VAL A 289 -7.80 17.16 11.88
CA VAL A 289 -8.54 15.88 12.07
C VAL A 289 -8.56 15.07 10.78
N VAL A 290 -8.74 15.73 9.63
CA VAL A 290 -8.73 15.10 8.30
C VAL A 290 -7.35 14.49 8.00
N ASP A 291 -6.25 15.19 8.26
CA ASP A 291 -4.92 14.66 8.02
C ASP A 291 -4.60 13.46 8.94
N LYS A 292 -5.07 13.48 10.19
CA LYS A 292 -4.97 12.31 11.08
C LYS A 292 -5.78 11.13 10.57
N ALA A 293 -7.00 11.36 10.08
CA ALA A 293 -7.83 10.32 9.47
C ALA A 293 -7.15 9.73 8.24
N ARG A 294 -6.55 10.56 7.38
CA ARG A 294 -5.77 10.13 6.21
C ARG A 294 -4.58 9.26 6.60
N LEU A 295 -3.83 9.63 7.64
CA LEU A 295 -2.74 8.82 8.16
C LEU A 295 -3.24 7.46 8.69
N ASP A 296 -4.40 7.42 9.35
CA ASP A 296 -4.99 6.16 9.81
C ASP A 296 -5.39 5.24 8.65
N VAL A 297 -5.91 5.78 7.54
CA VAL A 297 -6.17 4.99 6.32
C VAL A 297 -4.89 4.34 5.79
N ILE A 298 -3.74 5.01 5.89
CA ILE A 298 -2.45 4.42 5.49
C ILE A 298 -1.99 3.36 6.49
N ASN A 299 -2.26 3.55 7.78
CA ASN A 299 -2.00 2.50 8.77
C ASN A 299 -2.83 1.25 8.48
N VAL A 300 -4.10 1.38 8.07
CA VAL A 300 -4.91 0.24 7.57
C VAL A 300 -4.20 -0.43 6.41
N ASN A 301 -3.75 0.34 5.43
CA ASN A 301 -3.04 -0.22 4.29
C ASN A 301 -1.79 -1.00 4.70
N ALA A 302 -0.99 -0.47 5.64
CA ALA A 302 0.22 -1.12 6.12
C ALA A 302 -0.03 -2.47 6.82
N ILE A 303 -1.11 -2.58 7.61
CA ILE A 303 -1.43 -3.81 8.36
C ILE A 303 -2.26 -4.84 7.55
N HIS A 304 -2.93 -4.40 6.49
CA HIS A 304 -3.93 -5.21 5.79
C HIS A 304 -3.50 -5.66 4.38
N SER A 305 -2.81 -4.80 3.61
CA SER A 305 -2.50 -5.05 2.18
C SER A 305 -1.77 -6.36 1.90
N ASN A 306 -0.94 -6.85 2.83
CA ASN A 306 -0.28 -8.15 2.70
C ASN A 306 -1.05 -9.28 3.38
N THR A 307 -1.75 -8.99 4.48
CA THR A 307 -2.44 -9.99 5.30
C THR A 307 -3.56 -10.67 4.51
N THR A 308 -4.35 -9.89 3.78
CA THR A 308 -5.56 -10.39 3.13
C THR A 308 -5.31 -11.23 1.88
N PRO A 309 -4.43 -10.81 0.94
CA PRO A 309 -4.03 -11.69 -0.17
C PRO A 309 -3.37 -12.97 0.34
N THR A 310 -2.54 -12.88 1.38
CA THR A 310 -1.88 -14.04 1.98
C THR A 310 -2.89 -15.01 2.58
N ALA A 311 -3.85 -14.53 3.36
CA ALA A 311 -4.93 -15.35 3.92
C ALA A 311 -5.79 -15.98 2.82
N SER A 312 -6.14 -15.21 1.77
CA SER A 312 -6.94 -15.70 0.65
C SER A 312 -6.23 -16.83 -0.09
N CYS A 313 -4.95 -16.67 -0.42
CA CYS A 313 -4.17 -17.72 -1.09
C CYS A 313 -4.00 -18.95 -0.19
N THR A 314 -3.72 -18.74 1.10
CA THR A 314 -3.58 -19.84 2.07
C THR A 314 -4.87 -20.66 2.15
N MET A 315 -6.03 -19.98 2.27
CA MET A 315 -7.34 -20.63 2.27
C MET A 315 -7.61 -21.35 0.95
N TYR A 316 -7.34 -20.72 -0.19
CA TYR A 316 -7.49 -21.35 -1.49
C TYR A 316 -6.70 -22.65 -1.59
N HIS A 317 -5.43 -22.68 -1.16
CA HIS A 317 -4.61 -23.88 -1.19
C HIS A 317 -5.09 -24.96 -0.24
N ILE A 318 -5.53 -24.60 0.97
CA ILE A 318 -6.09 -25.56 1.92
C ILE A 318 -7.32 -26.25 1.32
N PHE A 319 -8.25 -25.49 0.75
CA PHE A 319 -9.53 -26.04 0.30
C PHE A 319 -9.50 -26.65 -1.11
N SER A 320 -8.46 -26.37 -1.90
CA SER A 320 -8.31 -26.93 -3.25
C SER A 320 -7.64 -28.30 -3.28
N ASP A 321 -6.92 -28.70 -2.22
CA ASP A 321 -6.26 -30.00 -2.12
C ASP A 321 -6.88 -30.83 -0.97
N PRO A 322 -7.56 -31.95 -1.26
CA PRO A 322 -8.22 -32.76 -0.24
C PRO A 322 -7.24 -33.38 0.77
N VAL A 323 -5.99 -33.67 0.37
CA VAL A 323 -4.97 -34.22 1.27
C VAL A 323 -4.54 -33.15 2.27
N VAL A 324 -4.24 -31.95 1.78
CA VAL A 324 -3.89 -30.81 2.64
C VAL A 324 -5.02 -30.46 3.59
N LEU A 325 -6.27 -30.45 3.10
CA LEU A 325 -7.45 -30.19 3.94
C LEU A 325 -7.59 -31.21 5.08
N GLU A 326 -7.37 -32.49 4.79
CA GLU A 326 -7.44 -33.57 5.79
C GLU A 326 -6.35 -33.41 6.85
N GLU A 327 -5.11 -33.16 6.44
CA GLU A 327 -4.00 -32.95 7.38
C GLU A 327 -4.21 -31.70 8.26
N VAL A 328 -4.70 -30.60 7.69
CA VAL A 328 -5.03 -29.38 8.44
C VAL A 328 -6.13 -29.67 9.47
N ARG A 329 -7.19 -30.38 9.08
CA ARG A 329 -8.27 -30.76 10.01
C ARG A 329 -7.75 -31.65 11.13
N ALA A 330 -6.93 -32.65 10.82
CA ALA A 330 -6.34 -33.55 11.80
C ALA A 330 -5.45 -32.79 12.81
N ALA A 331 -4.75 -31.75 12.37
CA ALA A 331 -3.89 -30.94 13.24
C ALA A 331 -4.67 -29.91 14.08
N VAL A 332 -5.73 -29.30 13.52
CA VAL A 332 -6.42 -28.15 14.14
C VAL A 332 -7.63 -28.55 14.98
N LEU A 333 -8.46 -29.51 14.52
CA LEU A 333 -9.68 -29.89 15.23
C LEU A 333 -9.45 -30.36 16.68
N PRO A 334 -8.38 -31.10 17.01
CA PRO A 334 -8.09 -31.49 18.40
C PRO A 334 -7.77 -30.31 19.34
N LEU A 335 -7.50 -29.13 18.79
CA LEU A 335 -7.20 -27.92 19.57
C LEU A 335 -8.47 -27.13 19.95
N VAL A 336 -9.64 -27.55 19.44
CA VAL A 336 -10.93 -26.92 19.72
C VAL A 336 -11.61 -27.63 20.88
N GLU A 337 -11.79 -26.92 21.98
CA GLU A 337 -12.60 -27.37 23.10
C GLU A 337 -14.07 -27.01 22.85
N ILE A 338 -14.94 -28.02 22.92
CA ILE A 338 -16.38 -27.83 22.80
C ILE A 338 -16.98 -27.83 24.20
N LYS A 339 -17.56 -26.71 24.60
CA LYS A 339 -18.25 -26.52 25.87
C LYS A 339 -19.73 -26.27 25.61
N MET A 340 -20.57 -26.72 26.53
CA MET A 340 -22.00 -26.40 26.52
C MET A 340 -22.28 -25.57 27.77
N ASP A 341 -22.86 -24.39 27.59
CA ASP A 341 -23.33 -23.59 28.70
C ASP A 341 -24.85 -23.36 28.60
N ARG A 342 -25.37 -22.52 29.50
CA ARG A 342 -26.80 -22.16 29.57
C ARG A 342 -27.24 -21.21 28.45
N HIS A 343 -26.32 -20.71 27.62
CA HIS A 343 -26.55 -19.84 26.48
C HIS A 343 -26.31 -20.54 25.13
N GLY A 344 -25.65 -21.70 25.11
CA GLY A 344 -25.52 -22.56 23.94
C GLY A 344 -24.18 -23.28 23.84
N LEU A 345 -23.83 -23.62 22.59
CA LEU A 345 -22.55 -24.22 22.23
C LEU A 345 -21.45 -23.15 22.27
N ILE A 346 -20.39 -23.39 23.04
CA ILE A 346 -19.18 -22.58 23.07
C ILE A 346 -18.04 -23.38 22.43
N LEU A 347 -17.41 -22.80 21.42
CA LEU A 347 -16.17 -23.31 20.83
C LEU A 347 -15.02 -22.45 21.35
N GLU A 348 -14.11 -23.07 22.10
CA GLU A 348 -12.94 -22.39 22.66
C GLU A 348 -11.66 -22.94 22.03
N MET A 349 -10.74 -22.04 21.73
CA MET A 349 -9.48 -22.39 21.07
C MET A 349 -8.35 -21.52 21.62
N ASN A 350 -7.24 -22.15 21.98
CA ASN A 350 -6.04 -21.43 22.37
C ASN A 350 -5.28 -20.97 21.12
N VAL A 351 -5.36 -19.67 20.81
CA VAL A 351 -4.67 -19.03 19.68
C VAL A 351 -3.15 -19.28 19.68
N GLY A 352 -2.54 -19.38 20.86
CA GLY A 352 -1.12 -19.71 21.00
C GLY A 352 -0.78 -21.10 20.44
N LYS A 353 -1.63 -22.10 20.69
CA LYS A 353 -1.44 -23.46 20.16
C LYS A 353 -1.60 -23.53 18.64
N ILE A 354 -2.49 -22.72 18.06
CA ILE A 354 -2.66 -22.63 16.59
C ILE A 354 -1.37 -22.18 15.91
N ARG A 355 -0.65 -21.22 16.51
CA ARG A 355 0.63 -20.73 15.96
C ARG A 355 1.72 -21.81 15.91
N GLU A 356 1.59 -22.85 16.72
CA GLU A 356 2.54 -23.96 16.80
C GLU A 356 2.22 -25.09 15.80
N VAL A 357 1.11 -25.00 15.05
CA VAL A 357 0.68 -26.03 14.08
C VAL A 357 1.56 -25.96 12.82
N PRO A 358 2.47 -26.94 12.58
CA PRO A 358 3.49 -26.80 11.54
C PRO A 358 2.93 -26.73 10.12
N ILE A 359 1.85 -27.47 9.84
CA ILE A 359 1.23 -27.49 8.51
C ILE A 359 0.66 -26.12 8.13
N LEU A 360 0.10 -25.37 9.08
CA LEU A 360 -0.41 -24.02 8.82
C LEU A 360 0.73 -23.07 8.43
N SER A 361 1.85 -23.10 9.17
CA SER A 361 3.03 -22.32 8.81
C SER A 361 3.63 -22.73 7.46
N SER A 362 3.63 -24.03 7.16
CA SER A 362 4.13 -24.54 5.87
C SER A 362 3.32 -24.00 4.69
N ILE A 363 1.98 -24.08 4.75
CA ILE A 363 1.11 -23.60 3.66
C ILE A 363 1.20 -22.08 3.52
N LEU A 364 1.27 -21.36 4.64
CA LEU A 364 1.46 -19.91 4.66
C LEU A 364 2.76 -19.52 3.95
N HIS A 365 3.88 -20.16 4.30
CA HIS A 365 5.17 -19.90 3.66
C HIS A 365 5.17 -20.27 2.17
N GLU A 366 4.52 -21.37 1.79
CA GLU A 366 4.42 -21.76 0.38
C GLU A 366 3.55 -20.78 -0.43
N SER A 367 2.48 -20.27 0.18
CA SER A 367 1.66 -19.20 -0.41
C SER A 367 2.50 -17.92 -0.58
N LEU A 368 3.27 -17.52 0.42
CA LEU A 368 4.18 -16.38 0.33
C LEU A 368 5.30 -16.60 -0.69
N ARG A 369 5.77 -17.84 -0.89
CA ARG A 369 6.77 -18.17 -1.93
C ARG A 369 6.23 -17.94 -3.34
N HIS A 370 4.94 -18.20 -3.55
CA HIS A 370 4.30 -18.08 -4.86
C HIS A 370 3.72 -16.69 -5.14
N TYR A 371 3.09 -16.08 -4.14
CA TYR A 371 2.32 -14.84 -4.29
C TYR A 371 2.91 -13.66 -3.52
N GLY A 372 3.94 -13.89 -2.70
CA GLY A 372 4.64 -12.83 -1.99
C GLY A 372 5.40 -11.94 -2.96
N SER A 373 4.75 -10.89 -3.43
CA SER A 373 5.38 -9.78 -4.14
C SER A 373 5.57 -8.61 -3.17
N GLY A 374 6.62 -8.66 -2.35
CA GLY A 374 6.95 -7.55 -1.45
C GLY A 374 7.60 -6.40 -2.22
N THR A 375 7.07 -5.19 -2.10
CA THR A 375 7.89 -3.97 -2.22
C THR A 375 8.65 -3.79 -0.90
N GLY A 376 9.66 -4.62 -0.67
CA GLY A 376 10.52 -4.53 0.50
C GLY A 376 11.62 -3.50 0.28
N LEU A 377 11.52 -2.34 0.93
CA LEU A 377 12.70 -1.55 1.28
C LEU A 377 13.13 -2.07 2.65
N ALA A 378 14.22 -2.83 2.70
CA ALA A 378 14.71 -3.30 3.99
C ALA A 378 15.21 -2.09 4.77
N SER A 379 14.52 -1.77 5.88
CA SER A 379 14.95 -0.81 6.90
C SER A 379 15.96 -1.43 7.85
#